data_AF-A0A955TX91-F1
#
_entry.id   AF-A0A955TX91-F1
#
_cell.length_a   1.000
_cell.length_b   1.000
_cell.length_c   1.000
_cell.angle_alpha   90.00
_cell.angle_beta   90.00
_cell.angle_gamma   90.00
#
_symmetry.space_group_name_H-M   'P 1'
#
loop_
_entity.id
_entity.type
_entity.pdbx_description
1 polymer ?
#
loop_
_entity_poly.entity_id
_entity_poly.type
_entity_poly.pdbx_seq_one_letter_code
_entity_poly.pdbx_strand_id
1 'polypeptide(L)'
;MDFAHIRRMTDTRFPHEIAVILPGEYFLSETPMVVYTVLGSCISVCLRDPYVGVGGMNHFMLAAPSAYGGSDSWAESGRYGSYAMEMLINGILSRGGQRNRLEAKVFGGGKIYEGSLDVGAKNAAWAMDYLEQEGMPPIKADVGDVCPRKVYYFTNSGKVLMKKLDRLESHSIVQEEKRYKSTLETTTTKADVTLF
;
A
#
# COMPACT_ATOMS: atom_id res chain seq x y z
N MET A 1 -22.63 0.23 0.55
CA MET A 1 -21.77 1.25 1.22
C MET A 1 -20.35 0.98 0.79
N ASP A 2 -19.62 2.04 0.43
CA ASP A 2 -18.18 1.95 0.15
C ASP A 2 -17.46 1.24 1.32
N PHE A 3 -16.50 0.38 1.01
CA PHE A 3 -15.65 -0.33 1.99
C PHE A 3 -16.37 -1.28 2.98
N ALA A 4 -17.54 -1.82 2.64
CA ALA A 4 -18.24 -2.80 3.49
C ALA A 4 -17.44 -4.10 3.73
N HIS A 5 -16.49 -4.43 2.84
CA HIS A 5 -15.60 -5.60 2.97
C HIS A 5 -14.44 -5.36 3.94
N ILE A 6 -14.11 -4.09 4.25
CA ILE A 6 -12.99 -3.74 5.11
C ILE A 6 -13.34 -4.05 6.56
N ARG A 7 -12.50 -4.86 7.20
CA ARG A 7 -12.68 -5.20 8.61
C ARG A 7 -12.47 -3.97 9.48
N ARG A 8 -13.41 -3.71 10.38
CA ARG A 8 -13.34 -2.62 11.37
C ARG A 8 -13.21 -3.19 12.78
N MET A 9 -12.49 -2.48 13.64
CA MET A 9 -12.37 -2.81 15.07
C MET A 9 -12.22 -1.56 15.92
N THR A 10 -12.57 -1.68 17.20
CA THR A 10 -12.31 -0.66 18.22
C THR A 10 -11.19 -1.13 19.15
N ASP A 11 -10.37 -0.19 19.60
CA ASP A 11 -9.26 -0.44 20.52
C ASP A 11 -9.11 0.79 21.41
N THR A 12 -9.13 0.60 22.73
CA THR A 12 -9.11 1.68 23.72
C THR A 12 -7.85 2.53 23.67
N ARG A 13 -6.77 2.05 23.03
CA ARG A 13 -5.52 2.80 22.84
C ARG A 13 -5.62 3.85 21.73
N PHE A 14 -6.63 3.74 20.86
CA PHE A 14 -6.83 4.65 19.74
C PHE A 14 -8.10 5.49 19.92
N PRO A 15 -8.07 6.77 19.55
CA PRO A 15 -9.21 7.67 19.71
C PRO A 15 -10.32 7.44 18.66
N HIS A 16 -10.06 6.65 17.62
CA HIS A 16 -10.97 6.43 16.50
C HIS A 16 -11.03 4.95 16.14
N GLU A 17 -12.12 4.54 15.49
CA GLU A 17 -12.27 3.19 14.94
C GLU A 17 -11.13 2.88 13.95
N ILE A 18 -10.69 1.62 13.96
CA ILE A 18 -9.59 1.12 13.14
C ILE A 18 -10.15 0.34 11.95
N ALA A 19 -9.85 0.80 10.74
CA ALA A 19 -10.04 0.05 9.49
C ALA A 19 -8.77 -0.76 9.18
N VAL A 20 -8.90 -2.08 9.01
CA VAL A 20 -7.78 -2.97 8.69
C VAL A 20 -7.78 -3.26 7.20
N ILE A 21 -6.69 -2.89 6.53
CA ILE A 21 -6.50 -3.19 5.10
C ILE A 21 -5.47 -4.31 4.93
N LEU A 22 -5.76 -5.22 4.01
CA LEU A 22 -4.92 -6.34 3.57
C LEU A 22 -4.29 -6.03 2.20
N PRO A 23 -3.33 -6.85 1.73
CA PRO A 23 -2.76 -6.65 0.40
C PRO A 23 -3.81 -6.61 -0.70
N GLY A 24 -3.75 -5.59 -1.55
CA GLY A 24 -4.71 -5.31 -2.62
C GLY A 24 -5.89 -4.44 -2.20
N GLU A 25 -6.00 -4.10 -0.92
CA GLU A 25 -7.06 -3.24 -0.40
C GLU A 25 -6.58 -1.80 -0.22
N TYR A 26 -7.55 -0.89 -0.22
CA TYR A 26 -7.37 0.50 0.18
C TYR A 26 -8.56 0.94 1.01
N PHE A 27 -8.35 1.97 1.81
CA PHE A 27 -9.40 2.58 2.61
C PHE A 27 -9.24 4.09 2.65
N LEU A 28 -10.35 4.80 2.60
CA LEU A 28 -10.42 6.26 2.72
C LEU A 28 -11.57 6.64 3.65
N SER A 29 -11.44 7.78 4.31
CA SER A 29 -12.47 8.31 5.19
C SER A 29 -12.52 9.84 5.16
N GLU A 30 -13.75 10.37 5.23
CA GLU A 30 -14.07 11.79 5.44
C GLU A 30 -14.22 12.13 6.93
N THR A 31 -14.32 11.10 7.78
CA THR A 31 -14.35 11.23 9.23
C THR A 31 -13.05 10.70 9.85
N PRO A 32 -12.68 11.15 11.05
CA PRO A 32 -11.48 10.66 11.73
C PRO A 32 -11.52 9.14 11.94
N MET A 33 -10.54 8.45 11.36
CA MET A 33 -10.33 7.01 11.49
C MET A 33 -8.85 6.68 11.60
N VAL A 34 -8.55 5.49 12.07
CA VAL A 34 -7.21 4.90 11.99
C VAL A 34 -7.22 3.82 10.92
N VAL A 35 -6.29 3.87 9.96
CA VAL A 35 -6.09 2.80 8.99
C VAL A 35 -4.88 1.98 9.41
N TYR A 36 -5.05 0.66 9.51
CA TYR A 36 -4.05 -0.26 10.03
C TYR A 36 -3.65 -1.29 8.99
N THR A 37 -2.35 -1.56 8.89
CA THR A 37 -1.84 -2.70 8.15
C THR A 37 -0.46 -3.16 8.63
N VAL A 38 -0.02 -4.33 8.16
CA VAL A 38 1.32 -4.87 8.35
C VAL A 38 1.96 -5.10 6.99
N LEU A 39 3.17 -4.56 6.82
CA LEU A 39 3.88 -4.54 5.55
C LEU A 39 5.13 -5.40 5.64
N GLY A 40 5.20 -6.40 4.78
CA GLY A 40 6.42 -7.12 4.46
C GLY A 40 7.17 -6.43 3.32
N SER A 41 7.31 -7.12 2.19
CA SER A 41 7.80 -6.50 0.94
C SER A 41 6.78 -5.54 0.32
N CYS A 42 5.50 -5.62 0.70
CA CYS A 42 4.46 -4.69 0.24
C CYS A 42 4.76 -3.24 0.62
N ILE A 43 4.07 -2.31 -0.05
CA ILE A 43 4.18 -0.88 0.20
C ILE A 43 2.78 -0.29 0.47
N SER A 44 2.75 0.71 1.35
CA SER A 44 1.57 1.54 1.59
C SER A 44 1.90 2.99 1.37
N VAL A 45 1.03 3.65 0.61
CA VAL A 45 0.98 5.11 0.50
C VAL A 45 -0.21 5.62 1.29
N CYS A 46 0.07 6.58 2.17
CA CYS A 46 -0.93 7.31 2.94
C CYS A 46 -1.09 8.68 2.31
N LEU A 47 -2.33 9.03 1.93
CA LEU A 47 -2.67 10.33 1.35
C LEU A 47 -3.69 11.04 2.23
N ARG A 48 -3.62 12.37 2.29
CA ARG A 48 -4.75 13.20 2.75
C ARG A 48 -4.73 14.58 2.12
N ASP A 49 -5.90 15.18 2.02
CA ASP A 49 -6.03 16.63 1.93
C ASP A 49 -6.34 17.19 3.33
N PRO A 50 -5.44 17.97 3.94
CA PRO A 50 -5.62 18.48 5.30
C PRO A 50 -6.73 19.53 5.44
N TYR A 51 -7.16 20.16 4.34
CA TYR A 51 -8.16 21.23 4.38
C TYR A 51 -9.59 20.69 4.38
N VAL A 52 -9.85 19.65 3.57
CA VAL A 52 -11.16 18.98 3.56
C VAL A 52 -11.25 17.84 4.57
N GLY A 53 -10.12 17.43 5.16
CA GLY A 53 -10.08 16.40 6.20
C GLY A 53 -10.31 14.98 5.68
N VAL A 54 -10.09 14.75 4.37
CA VAL A 54 -10.25 13.45 3.73
C VAL A 54 -8.89 12.80 3.58
N GLY A 55 -8.77 11.56 4.04
CA GLY A 55 -7.53 10.82 3.97
C GLY A 55 -7.72 9.32 3.94
N GLY A 56 -6.68 8.61 3.50
CA GLY A 56 -6.72 7.17 3.37
C GLY A 56 -5.34 6.56 3.19
N MET A 57 -5.33 5.23 3.11
CA MET A 57 -4.13 4.42 2.95
C MET A 57 -4.43 3.25 2.04
N ASN A 58 -3.50 2.92 1.15
CA ASN A 58 -3.55 1.70 0.34
C ASN A 58 -2.53 0.67 0.85
N HIS A 59 -2.65 -0.57 0.39
CA HIS A 59 -1.66 -1.62 0.60
C HIS A 59 -1.53 -2.40 -0.70
N PHE A 60 -0.41 -2.25 -1.40
CA PHE A 60 -0.17 -2.97 -2.65
C PHE A 60 1.21 -3.63 -2.71
N MET A 61 1.31 -4.59 -3.63
CA MET A 61 2.57 -5.22 -4.03
C MET A 61 2.57 -5.26 -5.55
N LEU A 62 3.72 -4.95 -6.16
CA LEU A 62 3.92 -5.20 -7.58
C LEU A 62 4.18 -6.70 -7.78
N ALA A 63 3.56 -7.31 -8.78
CA ALA A 63 3.94 -8.67 -9.15
C ALA A 63 5.43 -8.69 -9.52
N ALA A 64 6.15 -9.72 -9.08
CA ALA A 64 7.47 -9.96 -9.64
C ALA A 64 7.27 -10.59 -11.03
N PRO A 65 8.11 -10.29 -12.03
CA PRO A 65 8.18 -11.04 -13.25
C PRO A 65 8.24 -12.53 -12.95
N SER A 66 7.47 -13.31 -13.70
CA SER A 66 7.81 -14.72 -13.84
C SER A 66 9.20 -14.80 -14.46
N ALA A 67 10.03 -15.75 -14.01
CA ALA A 67 11.37 -15.98 -14.57
C ALA A 67 11.35 -16.39 -16.06
N TYR A 68 10.16 -16.58 -16.64
CA TYR A 68 9.89 -16.92 -18.03
C TYR A 68 9.33 -15.75 -18.85
N GLY A 69 9.05 -14.59 -18.22
CA GLY A 69 8.51 -13.41 -18.89
C GLY A 69 9.63 -12.47 -19.36
N GLY A 70 9.51 -11.98 -20.61
CA GLY A 70 10.38 -10.94 -21.16
C GLY A 70 10.35 -9.62 -20.38
N SER A 71 11.10 -8.63 -20.89
CA SER A 71 11.37 -7.34 -20.26
C SER A 71 10.16 -6.49 -19.84
N ASP A 72 8.94 -6.83 -20.27
CA ASP A 72 7.71 -6.05 -20.07
C ASP A 72 6.92 -6.38 -18.79
N SER A 73 7.30 -7.43 -18.07
CA SER A 73 6.56 -7.94 -16.90
C SER A 73 6.52 -6.99 -15.69
N TRP A 74 7.52 -6.13 -15.50
CA TRP A 74 7.47 -5.08 -14.46
C TRP A 74 6.55 -3.91 -14.84
N ALA A 75 6.43 -3.60 -16.14
CA ALA A 75 5.52 -2.56 -16.61
C ALA A 75 4.05 -2.95 -16.37
N GLU A 76 3.71 -4.22 -16.59
CA GLU A 76 2.39 -4.78 -16.27
C GLU A 76 2.13 -4.82 -14.77
N SER A 77 3.15 -5.13 -13.98
CA SER A 77 3.07 -5.12 -12.51
C SER A 77 2.81 -3.72 -11.96
N GLY A 78 3.32 -2.69 -12.65
CA GLY A 78 3.00 -1.29 -12.39
C GLY A 78 1.50 -0.97 -12.45
N ARG A 79 0.70 -1.70 -13.23
CA ARG A 79 -0.76 -1.48 -13.32
C ARG A 79 -1.46 -1.67 -11.97
N TYR A 80 -1.02 -2.62 -11.15
CA TYR A 80 -1.59 -2.84 -9.82
C TYR A 80 -1.27 -1.68 -8.88
N GLY A 81 -0.03 -1.20 -8.90
CA GLY A 81 0.39 -0.01 -8.17
C GLY A 81 -0.40 1.22 -8.62
N SER A 82 -0.48 1.46 -9.93
CA SER A 82 -1.20 2.59 -10.51
C SER A 82 -2.67 2.56 -10.14
N TYR A 83 -3.32 1.40 -10.24
CA TYR A 83 -4.72 1.24 -9.83
C TYR A 83 -4.91 1.57 -8.34
N ALA A 84 -4.06 1.04 -7.45
CA ALA A 84 -4.15 1.31 -6.01
C ALA A 84 -3.93 2.80 -5.67
N MET A 85 -3.07 3.49 -6.42
CA MET A 85 -2.83 4.93 -6.28
C MET A 85 -4.00 5.75 -6.83
N GLU A 86 -4.48 5.44 -8.03
CA GLU A 86 -5.60 6.12 -8.67
C GLU A 86 -6.88 6.02 -7.83
N MET A 87 -7.19 4.83 -7.30
CA MET A 87 -8.36 4.65 -6.44
C MET A 87 -8.29 5.53 -5.19
N LEU A 88 -7.11 5.64 -4.57
CA LEU A 88 -6.92 6.47 -3.39
C LEU A 88 -7.00 7.97 -3.73
N ILE A 89 -6.31 8.41 -4.79
CA ILE A 89 -6.29 9.81 -5.21
C ILE A 89 -7.69 10.26 -5.63
N ASN A 90 -8.31 9.55 -6.58
CA ASN A 90 -9.64 9.90 -7.07
C ASN A 90 -10.69 9.80 -5.97
N GLY A 91 -10.52 8.85 -5.05
CA GLY A 91 -11.33 8.74 -3.84
C GLY A 91 -11.30 10.00 -2.97
N ILE A 92 -10.14 10.63 -2.81
CA ILE A 92 -10.00 11.91 -2.09
C ILE A 92 -10.55 13.08 -2.92
N LEU A 93 -10.22 13.16 -4.22
CA LEU A 93 -10.65 14.26 -5.10
C LEU A 93 -12.18 14.32 -5.25
N SER A 94 -12.83 13.17 -5.40
CA SER A 94 -14.30 13.07 -5.45
C SER A 94 -15.01 13.54 -4.18
N ARG A 95 -14.28 13.66 -3.06
CA ARG A 95 -14.76 14.15 -1.76
C ARG A 95 -14.30 15.58 -1.47
N GLY A 96 -14.00 16.33 -2.53
CA GLY A 96 -13.63 17.74 -2.46
C GLY A 96 -12.14 18.01 -2.23
N GLY A 97 -11.31 16.97 -2.14
CA GLY A 97 -9.87 17.14 -2.03
C GLY A 97 -9.26 17.75 -3.30
N GLN A 98 -8.12 18.41 -3.15
CA GLN A 98 -7.36 19.00 -4.25
C GLN A 98 -5.99 18.36 -4.36
N ARG A 99 -5.60 17.99 -5.59
CA ARG A 99 -4.36 17.27 -5.87
C ARG A 99 -3.12 18.00 -5.35
N ASN A 100 -3.05 19.33 -5.55
CA ASN A 100 -1.93 20.17 -5.11
C ASN A 100 -1.85 20.38 -3.58
N ARG A 101 -2.82 19.86 -2.80
CA ARG A 101 -2.84 19.91 -1.33
C ARG A 101 -2.58 18.54 -0.71
N LEU A 102 -2.45 17.49 -1.51
CA LEU A 102 -2.28 16.14 -1.01
C LEU A 102 -0.93 16.01 -0.30
N GLU A 103 -0.99 15.60 0.95
CA GLU A 103 0.18 15.18 1.71
C GLU A 103 0.37 13.67 1.54
N ALA A 104 1.57 13.26 1.11
CA ALA A 104 1.91 11.86 0.90
C ALA A 104 2.93 11.33 1.92
N LYS A 105 2.70 10.13 2.45
CA LYS A 105 3.66 9.37 3.26
C LYS A 105 3.76 7.93 2.81
N VAL A 106 4.96 7.34 2.87
CA VAL A 106 5.22 6.02 2.30
C VAL A 106 5.89 5.11 3.34
N PHE A 107 5.40 3.88 3.46
CA PHE A 107 5.94 2.89 4.40
C PHE A 107 5.98 1.50 3.75
N GLY A 108 6.90 0.65 4.19
CA GLY A 108 6.95 -0.77 3.77
C GLY A 108 8.22 -1.14 3.03
N GLY A 109 8.13 -2.01 2.03
CA GLY A 109 9.23 -2.37 1.16
C GLY A 109 10.36 -3.13 1.85
N GLY A 110 10.08 -3.89 2.91
CA GLY A 110 11.10 -4.67 3.61
C GLY A 110 11.57 -5.88 2.82
N LYS A 111 12.87 -6.17 2.85
CA LYS A 111 13.45 -7.40 2.31
C LYS A 111 13.30 -8.55 3.31
N ILE A 112 12.11 -9.16 3.33
CA ILE A 112 11.77 -10.17 4.35
C ILE A 112 12.26 -11.57 3.95
N TYR A 113 12.47 -11.79 2.64
CA TYR A 113 12.96 -13.06 2.11
C TYR A 113 14.46 -13.01 1.80
N GLU A 114 15.17 -14.11 2.05
CA GLU A 114 16.62 -14.25 1.79
C GLU A 114 16.96 -14.51 0.31
N GLY A 115 15.97 -14.48 -0.58
CA GLY A 115 16.18 -14.65 -2.02
C GLY A 115 16.99 -13.51 -2.66
N SER A 116 17.47 -13.77 -3.86
CA SER A 116 18.24 -12.81 -4.66
C SER A 116 17.40 -11.61 -5.14
N LEU A 117 16.09 -11.80 -5.32
CA LEU A 117 15.19 -10.73 -5.75
C LEU A 117 14.66 -9.93 -4.56
N ASP A 118 15.05 -8.66 -4.50
CA ASP A 118 14.51 -7.70 -3.53
C ASP A 118 13.21 -7.07 -4.05
N VAL A 119 12.09 -7.71 -3.75
CA VAL A 119 10.75 -7.22 -4.12
C VAL A 119 10.41 -5.92 -3.36
N GLY A 120 10.84 -5.83 -2.09
CA GLY A 120 10.59 -4.67 -1.26
C GLY A 120 11.23 -3.39 -1.80
N ALA A 121 12.50 -3.47 -2.19
CA ALA A 121 13.21 -2.35 -2.83
C ALA A 121 12.53 -1.89 -4.12
N LYS A 122 12.02 -2.81 -4.94
CA LYS A 122 11.33 -2.48 -6.19
C LYS A 122 9.97 -1.81 -5.96
N ASN A 123 9.19 -2.32 -5.00
CA ASN A 123 7.92 -1.69 -4.61
C ASN A 123 8.15 -0.27 -4.08
N ALA A 124 9.18 -0.08 -3.26
CA ALA A 124 9.54 1.22 -2.73
C ALA A 124 9.97 2.18 -3.85
N ALA A 125 10.90 1.76 -4.72
CA ALA A 125 11.37 2.59 -5.84
C ALA A 125 10.20 3.05 -6.73
N TRP A 126 9.34 2.11 -7.14
CA TRP A 126 8.18 2.42 -7.96
C TRP A 126 7.22 3.42 -7.29
N ALA A 127 6.93 3.24 -6.00
CA ALA A 127 6.02 4.14 -5.28
C ALA A 127 6.60 5.56 -5.15
N MET A 128 7.91 5.68 -4.95
CA MET A 128 8.61 6.98 -4.90
C MET A 128 8.59 7.66 -6.27
N ASP A 129 8.94 6.92 -7.33
CA ASP A 129 8.95 7.43 -8.70
C ASP A 129 7.55 7.87 -9.15
N TYR A 130 6.51 7.09 -8.84
CA TYR A 130 5.12 7.44 -9.14
C TYR A 130 4.72 8.74 -8.46
N LEU A 131 5.02 8.90 -7.16
CA LEU A 131 4.69 10.11 -6.42
C LEU A 131 5.43 11.34 -6.93
N GLU A 132 6.69 11.19 -7.34
CA GLU A 132 7.48 12.27 -7.93
C GLU A 132 6.90 12.71 -9.29
N GLN A 133 6.53 11.76 -10.16
CA GLN A 133 5.91 12.04 -11.45
C GLN A 133 4.54 12.72 -11.31
N GLU A 134 3.77 12.36 -10.29
CA GLU A 134 2.48 12.98 -9.98
C GLU A 134 2.60 14.35 -9.27
N GLY A 135 3.82 14.83 -9.02
CA GLY A 135 4.09 16.10 -8.35
C GLY A 135 3.72 16.11 -6.85
N MET A 136 3.72 14.94 -6.22
CA MET A 136 3.37 14.74 -4.81
C MET A 136 4.51 14.04 -4.04
N PRO A 137 5.73 14.60 -4.01
CA PRO A 137 6.84 13.97 -3.31
C PRO A 137 6.50 13.73 -1.84
N PRO A 138 6.87 12.56 -1.27
CA PRO A 138 6.43 12.21 0.07
C PRO A 138 7.11 13.08 1.13
N ILE A 139 6.29 13.63 2.03
CA ILE A 139 6.78 14.43 3.18
C ILE A 139 7.44 13.56 4.25
N LYS A 140 7.19 12.24 4.23
CA LYS A 140 7.83 11.26 5.09
C LYS A 140 7.83 9.89 4.42
N ALA A 141 8.96 9.20 4.45
CA ALA A 141 9.07 7.82 4.04
C ALA A 141 9.86 6.99 5.07
N ASP A 142 9.46 5.74 5.28
CA ASP A 142 10.27 4.71 5.92
C ASP A 142 10.10 3.39 5.14
N VAL A 143 11.05 3.13 4.24
CA VAL A 143 11.02 2.04 3.28
C VAL A 143 12.30 1.18 3.36
N GLY A 144 12.30 -0.02 2.78
CA GLY A 144 13.48 -0.89 2.73
C GLY A 144 13.70 -1.66 4.04
N ASP A 145 14.96 -1.91 4.42
CA ASP A 145 15.34 -2.67 5.62
C ASP A 145 14.93 -4.17 5.57
N VAL A 146 15.35 -4.96 6.55
CA VAL A 146 15.09 -6.42 6.63
C VAL A 146 13.95 -6.78 7.58
N CYS A 147 13.17 -5.78 8.01
CA CYS A 147 12.12 -5.93 9.00
C CYS A 147 10.73 -5.57 8.43
N PRO A 148 9.67 -6.31 8.81
CA PRO A 148 8.31 -5.87 8.54
C PRO A 148 7.95 -4.62 9.34
N ARG A 149 6.92 -3.91 8.88
CA ARG A 149 6.42 -2.69 9.51
C ARG A 149 4.96 -2.82 9.85
N LYS A 150 4.63 -2.52 11.10
CA LYS A 150 3.27 -2.31 11.55
C LYS A 150 2.95 -0.82 11.43
N VAL A 151 1.90 -0.47 10.69
CA VAL A 151 1.54 0.92 10.38
C VAL A 151 0.12 1.23 10.84
N TYR A 152 -0.04 2.33 11.57
CA TYR A 152 -1.32 2.94 11.90
C TYR A 152 -1.32 4.38 11.39
N TYR A 153 -2.21 4.69 10.45
CA TYR A 153 -2.36 6.01 9.85
C TYR A 153 -3.63 6.71 10.32
N PHE A 154 -3.51 7.93 10.82
CA PHE A 154 -4.64 8.71 11.31
C PHE A 154 -5.16 9.62 10.18
N THR A 155 -6.33 9.33 9.61
CA THR A 155 -6.83 9.99 8.39
C THR A 155 -6.98 11.50 8.55
N ASN A 156 -7.40 11.96 9.73
CA ASN A 156 -7.67 13.36 10.04
C ASN A 156 -6.41 14.22 10.23
N SER A 157 -5.33 13.65 10.75
CA SER A 157 -4.11 14.40 11.11
C SER A 157 -2.90 14.02 10.27
N GLY A 158 -3.02 12.93 9.51
CA GLY A 158 -1.96 12.19 8.83
C GLY A 158 -0.78 11.79 9.70
N LYS A 159 -0.95 11.77 11.04
CA LYS A 159 0.02 11.14 11.93
C LYS A 159 0.14 9.66 11.60
N VAL A 160 1.34 9.12 11.77
CA VAL A 160 1.61 7.70 11.57
C VAL A 160 2.29 7.19 12.83
N LEU A 161 1.80 6.07 13.36
CA LEU A 161 2.54 5.24 14.28
C LEU A 161 3.08 4.06 13.49
N MET A 162 4.40 3.94 13.44
CA MET A 162 5.07 2.85 12.76
C MET A 162 5.99 2.13 13.74
N LYS A 163 5.92 0.80 13.75
CA LYS A 163 6.83 -0.07 14.50
C LYS A 163 7.45 -1.10 13.56
N LYS A 164 8.78 -1.18 13.54
CA LYS A 164 9.48 -2.31 12.92
C LYS A 164 9.29 -3.55 13.80
N LEU A 165 8.92 -4.65 13.17
CA LEU A 165 8.68 -5.93 13.84
C LEU A 165 9.95 -6.78 13.78
N ASP A 166 10.14 -7.63 14.77
CA ASP A 166 11.29 -8.53 14.78
C ASP A 166 11.10 -9.67 13.77
N ARG A 167 12.23 -10.18 13.27
CA ARG A 167 12.25 -11.24 12.25
C ARG A 167 11.53 -12.53 12.70
N LEU A 168 11.49 -12.80 14.00
CA LEU A 168 10.80 -13.97 14.58
C LEU A 168 9.27 -13.85 14.52
N GLU A 169 8.73 -12.62 14.61
CA GLU A 169 7.29 -12.35 14.46
C GLU A 169 6.85 -12.39 12.99
N SER A 170 7.78 -12.63 12.05
CA SER A 170 7.54 -12.51 10.61
C SER A 170 7.00 -13.78 9.94
N HIS A 171 6.93 -14.92 10.63
CA HIS A 171 6.53 -16.18 9.99
C HIS A 171 5.14 -16.13 9.34
N SER A 172 4.15 -15.55 10.01
CA SER A 172 2.81 -15.36 9.46
C SER A 172 2.81 -14.37 8.29
N ILE A 173 3.58 -13.29 8.40
CA ILE A 173 3.72 -12.25 7.37
C ILE A 173 4.30 -12.85 6.09
N VAL A 174 5.34 -13.67 6.20
CA VAL A 174 5.98 -14.34 5.06
C VAL A 174 5.00 -15.28 4.35
N GLN A 175 4.18 -16.02 5.10
CA GLN A 175 3.19 -16.93 4.51
C GLN A 175 2.09 -16.18 3.76
N GLU A 176 1.58 -15.09 4.36
CA GLU A 176 0.57 -14.24 3.76
C GLU A 176 1.11 -13.56 2.49
N GLU A 177 2.34 -13.06 2.53
CA GLU A 177 3.01 -12.43 1.40
C GLU A 177 3.20 -13.40 0.23
N LYS A 178 3.66 -14.64 0.51
CA LYS A 178 3.79 -15.68 -0.51
C LYS A 178 2.45 -15.98 -1.19
N ARG A 179 1.38 -16.13 -0.40
CA ARG A 179 0.04 -16.40 -0.91
C ARG A 179 -0.47 -15.27 -1.81
N TYR A 180 -0.26 -14.03 -1.37
CA TYR A 180 -0.67 -12.86 -2.16
C TYR A 180 0.11 -12.77 -3.47
N LYS A 181 1.43 -12.95 -3.41
CA LYS A 181 2.29 -12.96 -4.61
C LYS A 181 1.84 -14.01 -5.64
N SER A 182 1.55 -15.24 -5.22
CA SER A 182 1.04 -16.28 -6.13
C SER A 182 -0.30 -15.91 -6.80
N THR A 183 -1.14 -15.15 -6.10
CA THR A 183 -2.42 -14.66 -6.63
C THR A 183 -2.21 -13.58 -7.69
N LEU A 184 -1.24 -12.68 -7.48
CA LEU A 184 -0.84 -11.66 -8.46
C LEU A 184 -0.24 -12.27 -9.73
N GLU A 185 0.63 -13.27 -9.59
CA GLU A 185 1.24 -14.00 -10.72
C GLU A 185 0.16 -14.71 -11.57
N THR A 186 -0.82 -15.35 -10.92
CA THR A 186 -1.93 -16.05 -11.61
C THR A 186 -2.85 -15.07 -12.34
N THR A 187 -3.18 -13.93 -11.72
CA THR A 187 -4.05 -12.91 -12.32
C THR A 187 -3.40 -12.27 -13.54
N THR A 188 -2.10 -12.00 -13.49
CA THR A 188 -1.33 -11.47 -14.63
C THR A 188 -1.37 -12.44 -15.81
N THR A 189 -1.10 -13.73 -15.57
CA THR A 189 -1.14 -14.77 -16.62
C THR A 189 -2.53 -14.93 -17.26
N LYS A 190 -3.62 -14.70 -16.51
CA LYS A 190 -4.99 -14.76 -17.06
C LYS A 190 -5.38 -13.52 -17.86
N ALA A 191 -4.84 -12.34 -17.52
CA ALA A 191 -5.10 -11.10 -18.25
C ALA A 191 -4.50 -11.12 -19.67
N ASP A 192 -3.49 -11.98 -19.91
CA ASP A 192 -2.87 -12.20 -21.23
C ASP A 192 -3.73 -13.02 -22.21
N VAL A 193 -4.82 -13.65 -21.75
CA VAL A 193 -5.74 -14.37 -22.65
C VAL A 193 -6.74 -13.39 -23.24
N THR A 194 -6.36 -12.75 -24.34
CA THR A 194 -7.31 -12.03 -25.20
C THR A 194 -8.12 -13.07 -25.99
N LEU A 195 -9.39 -13.26 -25.61
CA LEU A 195 -10.36 -13.95 -26.46
C LEU A 195 -10.84 -12.97 -27.54
N PHE A 196 -10.58 -13.31 -28.80
CA PHE A 196 -11.20 -12.67 -29.98
C PHE A 196 -12.66 -13.10 -30.12
#